data_AF-U2CA99-F1
#
_entry.id   AF-U2CA99-F1
#
_cell.length_a   1.000
_cell.length_b   1.000
_cell.length_c   1.000
_cell.angle_alpha   90.00
_cell.angle_beta   90.00
_cell.angle_gamma   90.00
#
_symmetry.space_group_name_H-M   'P 1'
#
loop_
_entity.id
_entity.type
_entity.pdbx_description
1 polymer ?
#
loop_
_entity_poly.entity_id
_entity_poly.type
_entity_poly.pdbx_seq_one_letter_code
_entity_poly.pdbx_strand_id
1 'polypeptide(L)' 'MDGIVFKVRESGKIINKTVYLCVGLNDRGYKEVLGMWIGKGESSSFWMGY' A
#
# COMPACT_ATOMS: atom_id res chain seq x y z
N MET A 1 -0.57 -0.22 -9.80
CA MET A 1 -0.52 -0.53 -8.36
C MET A 1 -1.82 -0.09 -7.75
N ASP A 2 -2.46 -0.96 -6.97
CA ASP A 2 -3.71 -0.62 -6.31
C ASP A 2 -3.42 -0.14 -4.88
N GLY A 3 -4.12 0.90 -4.45
CA GLY A 3 -3.92 1.57 -3.19
C GLY A 3 -5.24 1.65 -2.43
N ILE A 4 -5.33 0.97 -1.30
CA ILE A 4 -6.53 1.00 -0.47
C ILE A 4 -6.28 1.97 0.69
N VAL A 5 -7.12 2.99 0.79
CA VAL A 5 -7.05 3.98 1.87
C VAL A 5 -7.85 3.49 3.07
N PHE A 6 -7.17 3.37 4.21
CA PHE A 6 -7.78 3.02 5.49
C PHE A 6 -7.71 4.18 6.48
N LYS A 7 -8.80 4.40 7.21
CA LYS A 7 -8.80 5.27 8.40
C LYS A 7 -8.32 4.46 9.59
N VAL A 8 -7.17 4.84 10.13
CA VAL A 8 -6.58 4.19 11.31
C VAL A 8 -6.48 5.18 12.45
N ARG A 9 -6.60 4.70 13.69
CA ARG A 9 -6.44 5.53 14.88
C ARG A 9 -4.99 5.41 15.36
N GLU A 10 -4.24 6.51 15.31
CA GLU A 10 -2.86 6.60 15.79
C GLU A 10 -2.77 7.75 16.80
N SER A 11 -2.22 7.48 18.00
CA SER A 11 -2.06 8.46 19.08
C SER A 11 -3.33 9.27 19.39
N GLY A 12 -4.49 8.59 19.38
CA GLY A 12 -5.79 9.19 19.70
C GLY A 12 -6.45 9.97 18.57
N LYS A 13 -5.79 10.14 17.41
CA LYS A 13 -6.33 10.83 16.22
C LYS A 13 -6.62 9.83 15.11
N ILE A 14 -7.71 10.05 14.36
CA ILE A 14 -7.98 9.28 13.14
C ILE A 14 -7.17 9.89 12.00
N ILE A 15 -6.32 9.09 11.39
CA ILE A 15 -5.49 9.46 10.25
C ILE A 15 -5.78 8.52 9.07
N ASN A 16 -5.69 9.06 7.85
CA ASN A 16 -5.74 8.23 6.64
C ASN A 16 -4.35 7.65 6.39
N LYS A 17 -4.26 6.33 6.20
CA LYS A 17 -3.08 5.65 5.68
C LYS A 17 -3.44 4.89 4.42
N THR A 18 -2.54 4.89 3.45
CA THR A 18 -2.74 4.17 2.20
C THR A 18 -1.90 2.91 2.23
N VAL A 19 -2.54 1.77 2.00
CA VAL A 19 -1.85 0.49 1.84
C VAL A 19 -1.69 0.22 0.36
N TYR A 20 -0.46 0.05 -0.07
CA TYR A 20 -0.10 -0.28 -1.44
C TYR A 20 0.14 -1.78 -1.54
N LEU A 21 -0.58 -2.42 -2.46
CA LEU A 21 -0.47 -3.84 -2.73
C LEU A 21 0.25 -4.05 -4.06
N CYS A 22 1.34 -4.83 -4.01
CA CYS A 22 2.01 -5.33 -5.19
C CYS A 22 1.48 -6.75 -5.48
N VAL A 23 0.83 -6.92 -6.62
CA VAL A 23 0.28 -8.21 -7.06
C VAL A 23 0.97 -8.60 -8.37
N GLY A 24 1.52 -9.80 -8.40
CA GLY A 24 2.14 -10.41 -9.57
C GLY A 24 1.36 -11.64 -10.04
N LEU A 25 1.78 -12.19 -11.17
CA LEU A 25 1.35 -13.50 -11.66
C LEU A 25 2.51 -14.48 -11.51
N ASN A 26 2.24 -15.69 -11.04
CA ASN A 26 3.24 -16.76 -11.10
C ASN A 26 3.26 -17.47 -12.46
N ASP A 27 4.20 -18.40 -12.59
CA ASP A 27 4.37 -19.32 -13.71
C ASP A 27 3.11 -20.13 -14.05
N ARG A 28 2.19 -20.26 -13.09
CA ARG A 28 0.91 -20.97 -13.24
C ARG A 28 -0.26 -20.05 -13.58
N GLY A 29 -0.01 -18.75 -13.75
CA GLY A 29 -1.03 -17.76 -14.10
C GLY A 29 -1.94 -17.32 -12.94
N TYR A 30 -1.62 -17.68 -11.70
CA TYR A 30 -2.37 -17.23 -10.53
C TYR A 30 -1.84 -15.89 -10.04
N LYS A 31 -2.76 -15.02 -9.61
CA LYS A 31 -2.43 -13.78 -8.92
C LYS A 31 -1.90 -14.09 -7.54
N GLU A 32 -0.77 -13.50 -7.18
CA GLU A 32 -0.17 -13.60 -5.86
C GLU A 32 0.29 -12.23 -5.35
N VAL A 33 0.24 -12.06 -4.03
CA VAL A 33 0.68 -10.83 -3.38
C VAL A 33 2.20 -10.92 -3.21
N LEU A 34 2.92 -10.08 -3.93
CA LEU A 34 4.39 -10.00 -3.88
C LEU A 34 4.87 -9.12 -2.73
N GLY A 35 4.05 -8.18 -2.26
CA GLY A 35 4.39 -7.32 -1.14
C GLY A 35 3.32 -6.30 -0.79
N MET A 36 3.44 -5.75 0.41
CA MET A 36 2.53 -4.76 0.96
C MET A 36 3.30 -3.66 1.68
N TRP A 37 2.96 -2.40 1.40
CA TRP A 37 3.58 -1.24 2.03
C TRP A 37 2.53 -0.27 2.56
N ILE A 38 2.81 0.34 3.71
CA ILE A 38 1.93 1.34 4.32
C ILE A 38 2.55 2.71 4.12
N GLY A 39 1.94 3.54 3.28
CA GLY A 39 2.31 4.93 3.08
C GLY A 39 1.68 5.84 4.14
N LYS A 40 2.47 6.76 4.70
CA LYS A 40 1.97 7.93 5.42
C LYS A 40 1.48 8.97 4.41
N GLY A 41 0.27 8.77 3.88
CA GLY A 41 -0.40 9.66 2.93
C GLY A 41 -0.15 9.35 1.46
N GLU A 42 -1.06 9.80 0.61
CA GLU A 42 -1.09 9.62 -0.85
C GLU A 42 -0.03 10.49 -1.56
N SER A 43 1.22 10.50 -1.09
CA SER A 43 2.27 11.28 -1.72
C SER A 43 3.08 10.43 -2.68
N SER A 44 3.16 10.88 -3.94
CA SER A 44 4.00 10.32 -5.01
C SER A 44 5.49 10.22 -4.62
N SER A 45 5.92 10.94 -3.57
CA SER A 45 7.25 10.85 -3.00
C SER A 45 7.60 9.47 -2.41
N PHE A 46 6.61 8.63 -2.06
CA PHE A 46 6.87 7.29 -1.53
C PHE A 46 7.55 6.37 -2.57
N TRP A 47 7.27 6.57 -3.86
CA TRP A 47 7.83 5.76 -4.96
C TRP A 47 9.21 6.24 -5.43
N MET A 48 9.56 7.49 -5.13
CA MET A 48 10.75 8.18 -5.66
C MET A 48 11.95 8.14 -4.70
N GLY A 49 11.87 7.36 -3.61
CA GLY A 49 12.87 7.32 -2.54
C GLY A 49 13.96 6.25 -2.66
N TYR A 50 14.24 5.76 -3.88
CA TYR A 50 15.38 4.87 -4.15
C TYR A 50 16.55 5.66 -4.73
#